data_AF-A0AAE4CDV1-F1
#
_entry.id   AF-A0AAE4CDV1-F1
#
_cell.length_a   1.000
_cell.length_b   1.000
_cell.length_c   1.000
_cell.angle_alpha   90.00
_cell.angle_beta   90.00
_cell.angle_gamma   90.00
#
_symmetry.space_group_name_H-M   'P 1'
#
loop_
_entity.id
_entity.type
_entity.pdbx_description
1 polymer ?
#
loop_
_entity_poly.entity_id
_entity_poly.type
_entity_poly.pdbx_seq_one_letter_code
_entity_poly.pdbx_strand_id
1 'polypeptide(L)'
;MRTSTFATRTPARRSHGLRRRLAMMGVALIAGTALAGTGAAPAFADFPGIDMHRACQTQHGGGQIAWIAGGADVYGWRCAANYHEFINGPNHGIDVDRACRDQHGSDYYAAYGARWDPYSWYCNNWQSYPYPSYP
;
A
#
# COMPACT_ATOMS: atom_id res chain seq x y z
N MET A 1 -17.07 38.34 -21.12
CA MET A 1 -18.09 37.39 -21.62
C MET A 1 -17.45 36.02 -21.80
N ARG A 2 -17.87 35.03 -20.98
CA ARG A 2 -18.04 33.59 -21.26
C ARG A 2 -18.07 32.87 -19.91
N THR A 3 -19.29 32.75 -19.39
CA THR A 3 -19.70 32.00 -18.22
C THR A 3 -19.63 30.50 -18.54
N SER A 4 -18.91 29.73 -17.72
CA SER A 4 -18.86 28.27 -17.86
C SER A 4 -19.67 27.61 -16.74
N THR A 5 -20.74 26.92 -17.14
CA THR A 5 -21.74 26.29 -16.29
C THR A 5 -21.27 24.89 -15.89
N PHE A 6 -21.12 24.63 -14.59
CA PHE A 6 -20.92 23.30 -14.03
C PHE A 6 -22.22 22.50 -14.07
N ALA A 7 -22.17 21.27 -14.62
CA ALA A 7 -23.28 20.33 -14.60
C ALA A 7 -22.90 19.08 -13.78
N THR A 8 -23.35 19.06 -12.52
CA THR A 8 -23.34 17.88 -11.65
C THR A 8 -24.36 16.87 -12.18
N ARG A 9 -23.92 15.62 -12.44
CA ARG A 9 -24.83 14.50 -12.72
C ARG A 9 -24.52 13.33 -11.80
N THR A 10 -25.39 13.12 -10.81
CA THR A 10 -25.58 11.85 -10.10
C THR A 10 -26.91 11.27 -10.55
N PRO A 11 -26.92 10.03 -11.08
CA PRO A 11 -27.91 9.03 -10.63
C PRO A 11 -27.30 7.61 -10.66
N ALA A 12 -27.81 6.55 -10.06
CA ALA A 12 -28.95 6.29 -9.18
C ALA A 12 -28.72 4.89 -8.56
N ARG A 13 -29.24 4.67 -7.36
CA ARG A 13 -29.45 3.34 -6.78
C ARG A 13 -30.37 2.52 -7.69
N ARG A 14 -30.03 1.25 -7.94
CA ARG A 14 -30.99 0.25 -8.43
C ARG A 14 -30.95 -0.99 -7.56
N SER A 15 -32.04 -1.15 -6.82
CA SER A 15 -32.46 -2.33 -6.07
C SER A 15 -33.22 -3.30 -6.98
N HIS A 16 -32.73 -4.52 -7.13
CA HIS A 16 -33.46 -5.71 -7.60
C HIS A 16 -32.81 -6.91 -6.89
N GLY A 17 -33.47 -7.88 -6.26
CA GLY A 17 -34.88 -8.16 -6.10
C GLY A 17 -35.02 -9.32 -5.11
N LEU A 18 -35.92 -9.11 -4.17
CA LEU A 18 -36.68 -10.08 -3.40
C LEU A 18 -36.97 -11.39 -4.18
N ARG A 19 -36.78 -12.56 -3.56
CA ARG A 19 -37.81 -13.60 -3.29
C ARG A 19 -37.27 -15.04 -3.21
N ARG A 20 -37.65 -15.71 -2.09
CA ARG A 20 -38.15 -17.10 -1.98
C ARG A 20 -37.09 -18.23 -2.07
N ARG A 21 -37.00 -19.22 -1.16
CA ARG A 21 -37.96 -19.80 -0.20
C ARG A 21 -37.24 -20.40 1.01
N LEU A 22 -37.90 -20.30 2.16
CA LEU A 22 -37.67 -21.10 3.36
C LEU A 22 -38.07 -22.57 3.14
N ALA A 23 -37.51 -23.41 4.03
CA ALA A 23 -37.92 -24.75 4.44
C ALA A 23 -37.40 -25.93 3.60
N MET A 24 -36.45 -26.68 4.18
CA MET A 24 -36.78 -27.97 4.79
C MET A 24 -35.87 -28.25 5.99
N MET A 25 -36.51 -28.59 7.11
CA MET A 25 -35.90 -29.13 8.31
C MET A 25 -35.39 -30.55 8.02
N GLY A 26 -34.13 -30.80 8.36
CA GLY A 26 -33.58 -32.14 8.51
C GLY A 26 -32.72 -32.16 9.77
N VAL A 27 -33.31 -32.56 10.90
CA VAL A 27 -32.57 -32.82 12.13
C VAL A 27 -31.87 -34.17 11.98
N ALA A 28 -30.56 -34.15 11.84
CA ALA A 28 -29.71 -35.31 12.06
C ALA A 28 -28.74 -34.99 13.20
N LEU A 29 -29.09 -35.46 14.40
CA LEU A 29 -28.21 -35.52 15.56
C LEU A 29 -27.08 -36.52 15.27
N ILE A 30 -25.88 -36.02 15.00
CA ILE A 30 -24.65 -36.81 15.18
C ILE A 30 -23.74 -36.00 16.10
N ALA A 31 -23.66 -36.46 17.34
CA ALA A 31 -22.69 -36.01 18.32
C ALA A 31 -21.29 -36.35 17.81
N GLY A 32 -20.52 -35.31 17.50
CA GLY A 32 -19.13 -35.39 17.11
C GLY A 32 -18.51 -34.01 17.28
N THR A 33 -18.16 -33.65 18.50
CA THR A 33 -17.35 -32.45 18.78
C THR A 33 -15.92 -32.70 18.32
N ALA A 34 -15.70 -32.71 17.01
CA ALA A 34 -14.39 -32.40 16.45
C ALA A 34 -14.31 -30.87 16.43
N LEU A 35 -13.65 -30.29 17.43
CA LEU A 35 -13.13 -28.93 17.34
C LEU A 35 -12.06 -28.92 16.24
N ALA A 36 -12.50 -28.93 14.99
CA ALA A 36 -11.65 -28.58 13.87
C ALA A 36 -11.40 -27.08 14.02
N GLY A 37 -10.35 -26.75 14.78
CA GLY A 37 -9.80 -25.41 14.78
C GLY A 37 -9.43 -25.08 13.34
N THR A 38 -10.27 -24.33 12.66
CA THR A 38 -9.87 -23.62 11.45
C THR A 38 -8.88 -22.57 11.92
N GLY A 39 -7.63 -22.99 12.08
CA GLY A 39 -6.51 -22.06 12.14
C GLY A 39 -6.52 -21.34 10.81
N ALA A 40 -7.18 -20.18 10.75
CA ALA A 40 -6.90 -19.23 9.70
C ALA A 40 -5.39 -19.05 9.71
N ALA A 41 -4.72 -19.33 8.58
CA ALA A 41 -3.32 -18.98 8.46
C ALA A 41 -3.19 -17.51 8.88
N PRO A 42 -2.16 -17.15 9.67
CA PRO A 42 -1.95 -15.75 10.01
C PRO A 42 -1.97 -14.97 8.70
N ALA A 43 -2.93 -14.04 8.57
CA ALA A 43 -2.89 -13.08 7.50
C ALA A 43 -1.61 -12.28 7.74
N PHE A 44 -0.58 -12.55 6.95
CA PHE A 44 0.59 -11.67 6.92
C PHE A 44 0.03 -10.30 6.59
N ALA A 45 0.12 -9.38 7.55
CA ALA A 45 -0.25 -8.00 7.33
C ALA A 45 0.63 -7.51 6.18
N ASP A 46 0.02 -7.28 5.03
CA ASP A 46 0.71 -6.77 3.86
C ASP A 46 1.09 -5.32 4.19
N PHE A 47 2.36 -5.11 4.54
CA PHE A 47 2.83 -3.77 4.83
C PHE A 47 2.71 -2.92 3.57
N PRO A 48 2.15 -1.70 3.64
CA PRO A 48 1.95 -0.91 2.45
C PRO A 48 3.29 -0.56 1.81
N GLY A 49 3.39 -0.75 0.48
CA GLY A 49 4.57 -0.38 -0.29
C GLY A 49 4.79 1.13 -0.38
N ILE A 50 5.96 1.53 -0.88
CA ILE A 50 6.33 2.92 -1.11
C ILE A 50 6.31 3.23 -2.61
N ASP A 51 5.48 4.19 -3.02
CA ASP A 51 5.54 4.71 -4.39
C ASP A 51 6.71 5.70 -4.50
N MET A 52 7.84 5.21 -5.01
CA MET A 52 9.07 6.00 -5.19
C MET A 52 8.88 7.15 -6.20
N HIS A 53 8.01 6.97 -7.20
CA HIS A 53 7.73 8.02 -8.18
C HIS A 53 6.96 9.17 -7.55
N ARG A 54 5.91 8.86 -6.78
CA ARG A 54 5.18 9.85 -5.98
C ARG A 54 6.07 10.52 -4.94
N ALA A 55 7.03 9.79 -4.35
CA ALA A 55 8.02 10.35 -3.43
C ALA A 55 8.88 11.42 -4.13
N CYS A 56 9.40 11.13 -5.33
CA CYS A 56 10.15 12.11 -6.13
C CYS A 56 9.33 13.36 -6.44
N GLN A 57 8.10 13.19 -6.89
CA GLN A 57 7.21 14.31 -7.21
C GLN A 57 6.93 15.21 -6.00
N THR A 58 6.79 14.59 -4.82
CA THR A 58 6.48 15.29 -3.57
C THR A 58 7.68 16.03 -2.99
N GLN A 59 8.87 15.42 -3.06
CA GLN A 59 10.10 15.97 -2.45
C GLN A 59 10.83 16.96 -3.35
N HIS A 60 10.79 16.73 -4.67
CA HIS A 60 11.61 17.45 -5.65
C HIS A 60 10.78 18.11 -6.78
N GLY A 61 9.45 17.96 -6.76
CA GLY A 61 8.51 18.60 -7.70
C GLY A 61 7.95 17.69 -8.79
N GLY A 62 6.77 18.02 -9.32
CA GLY A 62 5.94 17.12 -10.16
C GLY A 62 6.55 16.63 -11.49
N GLY A 63 7.69 17.18 -11.93
CA GLY A 63 8.40 16.69 -13.12
C GLY A 63 9.41 15.57 -12.84
N GLN A 64 9.61 15.20 -11.58
CA GLN A 64 10.64 14.26 -11.16
C GLN A 64 10.15 12.81 -11.21
N ILE A 65 11.00 11.92 -11.71
CA ILE A 65 10.73 10.50 -11.90
C ILE A 65 11.75 9.70 -11.09
N ALA A 66 11.30 8.60 -10.48
CA ALA A 66 12.18 7.67 -9.76
C ALA A 66 12.87 6.67 -10.70
N TRP A 67 14.17 6.49 -10.50
CA TRP A 67 15.05 5.57 -11.21
C TRP A 67 15.99 4.86 -10.23
N ILE A 68 16.53 3.69 -10.59
CA ILE A 68 17.49 2.96 -9.76
C ILE A 68 18.89 3.13 -10.34
N ALA A 69 19.73 3.92 -9.70
CA ALA A 69 21.11 4.18 -10.09
C ALA A 69 22.06 3.06 -9.64
N GLY A 70 22.83 2.51 -10.60
CA GLY A 70 24.17 1.97 -10.34
C GLY A 70 24.30 0.80 -9.35
N GLY A 71 23.24 0.02 -9.12
CA GLY A 71 23.24 -1.14 -8.25
C GLY A 71 21.81 -1.52 -7.90
N ALA A 72 21.44 -2.79 -8.05
CA ALA A 72 20.11 -3.30 -7.72
C ALA A 72 20.01 -3.47 -6.20
N ASP A 73 20.14 -2.39 -5.44
CA ASP A 73 19.98 -2.40 -3.99
C ASP A 73 18.98 -1.32 -3.56
N VAL A 74 18.50 -1.46 -2.32
CA VAL A 74 17.49 -0.58 -1.72
C VAL A 74 17.91 0.89 -1.68
N TYR A 75 19.20 1.21 -1.78
CA TYR A 75 19.72 2.58 -1.71
C TYR A 75 19.93 3.22 -3.08
N GLY A 76 19.72 2.46 -4.16
CA GLY A 76 19.91 2.90 -5.54
C GLY A 76 18.85 3.88 -6.05
N TRP A 77 17.74 4.07 -5.34
CA TRP A 77 16.68 4.98 -5.77
C TRP A 77 17.14 6.44 -5.86
N ARG A 78 16.84 7.06 -7.00
CA ARG A 78 17.17 8.44 -7.34
C ARG A 78 16.00 9.12 -8.06
N CYS A 79 15.90 10.42 -7.90
CA CYS A 79 15.00 11.28 -8.68
C CYS A 79 15.76 12.00 -9.78
N ALA A 80 15.18 12.02 -10.98
CA ALA A 80 15.64 12.83 -12.09
C ALA A 80 14.44 13.25 -12.95
N ALA A 81 14.49 14.43 -13.59
CA ALA A 81 13.41 14.90 -14.45
C ALA A 81 13.31 14.10 -15.76
N ASN A 82 14.42 13.49 -16.18
CA ASN A 82 14.49 12.65 -17.38
C ASN A 82 15.68 11.69 -17.32
N TYR A 83 15.75 10.77 -18.28
CA TYR A 83 16.81 9.78 -18.37
C TYR A 83 18.20 10.39 -18.57
N HIS A 84 18.32 11.51 -19.29
CA HIS A 84 19.60 12.16 -19.50
C HIS A 84 20.20 12.69 -18.20
N GLU A 85 19.37 13.36 -17.37
CA GLU A 85 19.76 13.81 -16.03
C GLU A 85 20.06 12.64 -15.09
N PHE A 86 19.32 11.53 -15.20
CA PHE A 86 19.60 10.34 -14.41
C PHE A 86 21.00 9.77 -14.64
N ILE A 87 21.47 9.70 -15.89
CA ILE A 87 22.77 9.10 -16.26
C ILE A 87 23.93 10.10 -16.15
N ASN A 88 23.74 11.35 -16.58
CA ASN A 88 24.81 12.33 -16.77
C ASN A 88 24.64 13.61 -15.94
N GLY A 89 23.52 13.77 -15.26
CA GLY A 89 23.15 15.01 -14.57
C GLY A 89 23.09 14.88 -13.06
N PRO A 90 22.70 15.97 -12.39
CA PRO A 90 22.40 15.92 -10.97
C PRO A 90 21.15 15.05 -10.75
N ASN A 91 21.30 13.94 -10.03
CA ASN A 91 20.15 13.21 -9.52
C ASN A 91 20.04 13.41 -8.01
N HIS A 92 18.83 13.32 -7.48
CA HIS A 92 18.56 13.55 -6.07
C HIS A 92 18.25 12.24 -5.35
N GLY A 93 18.69 12.13 -4.09
CA GLY A 93 18.25 11.03 -3.22
C GLY A 93 16.76 11.14 -2.89
N ILE A 94 16.16 10.02 -2.51
CA ILE A 94 14.80 9.96 -1.97
C ILE A 94 14.89 9.79 -0.46
N ASP A 95 14.25 10.67 0.31
CA ASP A 95 14.00 10.44 1.73
C ASP A 95 12.84 9.45 1.86
N VAL A 96 13.19 8.17 2.00
CA VAL A 96 12.22 7.07 1.97
C VAL A 96 11.34 7.06 3.24
N ASP A 97 11.89 7.47 4.38
CA ASP A 97 11.15 7.61 5.63
C ASP A 97 10.09 8.71 5.55
N ARG A 98 10.46 9.87 4.99
CA ARG A 98 9.49 10.93 4.70
C ARG A 98 8.46 10.47 3.68
N ALA A 99 8.86 9.74 2.64
CA ALA A 99 7.92 9.20 1.66
C ALA A 99 6.86 8.29 2.30
N CYS A 100 7.24 7.45 3.26
CA CYS A 100 6.28 6.65 4.03
C CYS A 100 5.28 7.52 4.78
N ARG A 101 5.77 8.53 5.50
CA ARG A 101 4.90 9.42 6.28
C ARG A 101 3.94 10.22 5.41
N ASP A 102 4.42 10.71 4.27
CA ASP A 102 3.62 11.48 3.32
C ASP A 102 2.54 10.61 2.63
N GLN A 103 2.79 9.31 2.43
CA GLN A 103 1.87 8.41 1.74
C GLN A 103 0.87 7.71 2.66
N HIS A 104 1.30 7.33 3.88
CA HIS A 104 0.54 6.44 4.76
C HIS A 104 0.24 7.03 6.15
N GLY A 105 0.89 8.13 6.53
CA GLY A 105 0.64 8.86 7.79
C GLY A 105 1.85 8.97 8.70
N SER A 106 1.78 9.86 9.70
CA SER A 106 2.92 10.26 10.55
C SER A 106 3.60 9.12 11.31
N ASP A 107 2.85 8.07 11.63
CA ASP A 107 3.32 6.97 12.48
C ASP A 107 4.05 5.87 11.70
N TYR A 108 4.16 6.06 10.38
CA TYR A 108 4.88 5.14 9.50
C TYR A 108 6.36 5.53 9.35
N TYR A 109 7.20 4.51 9.20
CA TYR A 109 8.61 4.64 8.85
C TYR A 109 8.96 3.62 7.76
N ALA A 110 10.05 3.88 7.04
CA ALA A 110 10.48 3.02 5.96
C ALA A 110 11.31 1.83 6.49
N ALA A 111 11.03 0.66 5.96
CA ALA A 111 11.82 -0.53 6.16
C ALA A 111 11.97 -1.27 4.81
N TYR A 112 12.92 -2.20 4.73
CA TYR A 112 13.11 -3.01 3.53
C TYR A 112 13.27 -4.48 3.89
N GLY A 113 12.79 -5.36 3.02
CA GLY A 113 12.83 -6.81 3.22
C GLY A 113 14.20 -7.40 2.86
N ALA A 114 14.76 -7.00 1.71
CA ALA A 114 16.01 -7.53 1.21
C ALA A 114 16.88 -6.41 0.65
N ARG A 115 18.10 -6.25 1.19
CA ARG A 115 19.03 -5.19 0.77
C ARG A 115 19.27 -5.17 -0.75
N TRP A 116 19.31 -6.33 -1.38
CA TRP A 116 19.59 -6.51 -2.82
C TRP A 116 18.33 -6.50 -3.70
N ASP A 117 17.18 -6.16 -3.13
CA ASP A 117 15.95 -5.96 -3.89
C ASP A 117 15.49 -4.51 -3.71
N PRO A 118 15.71 -3.64 -4.71
CA PRO A 118 15.30 -2.25 -4.63
C PRO A 118 13.78 -2.08 -4.48
N TYR A 119 12.98 -3.10 -4.80
CA TYR A 119 11.53 -3.05 -4.69
C TYR A 119 11.01 -3.56 -3.34
N SER A 120 11.90 -4.00 -2.45
CA SER A 120 11.51 -4.55 -1.14
C SER A 120 11.21 -3.50 -0.07
N TRP A 121 11.11 -2.23 -0.45
CA TRP A 121 10.71 -1.15 0.46
C TRP A 121 9.23 -1.24 0.84
N TYR A 122 8.96 -1.08 2.12
CA TYR A 122 7.62 -1.02 2.69
C TYR A 122 7.57 -0.03 3.84
N CYS A 123 6.36 0.42 4.18
CA CYS A 123 6.11 1.23 5.35
C CYS A 123 5.64 0.38 6.51
N ASN A 124 6.34 0.47 7.62
CA ASN A 124 5.99 -0.16 8.87
C ASN A 124 5.48 0.91 9.85
N ASN A 125 4.70 0.51 10.85
CA ASN A 125 4.30 1.39 11.94
C ASN A 125 4.69 0.76 13.27
N TRP A 126 5.01 1.60 14.25
CA TRP A 126 5.42 1.13 15.59
C TRP A 126 4.32 0.36 16.32
N GLN A 127 3.06 0.55 15.93
CA GLN A 127 1.89 -0.11 16.52
C GLN A 127 1.74 -1.57 16.07
N SER A 128 2.38 -1.98 14.97
CA SER A 128 2.31 -3.33 14.42
C SER A 128 3.19 -4.33 15.15
N TYR A 129 4.09 -3.86 16.02
CA TYR A 129 4.81 -4.73 16.95
C TYR A 129 3.98 -4.88 18.22
N PRO A 130 3.34 -6.04 18.48
CA PRO A 130 2.99 -6.38 19.86
C PRO A 130 4.31 -6.41 20.61
N TYR A 131 4.56 -5.41 21.45
CA TYR A 131 5.59 -5.52 22.47
C TYR A 131 5.35 -6.85 23.18
N PRO A 132 6.28 -7.83 23.17
CA PRO A 132 6.20 -8.89 24.15
C PRO A 132 6.26 -8.20 25.51
N SER A 133 5.16 -8.25 26.25
CA SER A 133 5.17 -7.98 27.67
C SER A 133 6.14 -8.98 28.28
N TYR A 134 7.40 -8.58 28.47
CA TYR A 134 8.35 -9.36 29.26
C TYR A 134 7.81 -9.39 30.69
N PRO A 135 7.57 -10.58 31.27
CA PRO A 135 7.15 -10.73 32.66
C PRO A 135 8.25 -10.32 33.64
#